data_AF-A0A2U1V5K5-F1
#
_entry.id   AF-A0A2U1V5K5-F1
#
_cell.length_a   1.000
_cell.length_b   1.000
_cell.length_c   1.000
_cell.angle_alpha   90.00
_cell.angle_beta   90.00
_cell.angle_gamma   90.00
#
_symmetry.space_group_name_H-M   'P 1'
#
loop_
_entity.id
_entity.type
_entity.pdbx_description
1 polymer ?
#
loop_
_entity_poly.entity_id
_entity_poly.type
_entity_poly.pdbx_seq_one_letter_code
_entity_poly.pdbx_strand_id
1 'polypeptide(L)'
;MEEMRTLITALSLPGFPEWTGLLLLALGLLCAAAFLLMPFSVFGVKPRLEALEVQLDEIQHEIRELALRLQDPALARRAAAAASDDWAEPPGLAARTPAQRDAAPRIVPPVPPPAAYPDGRGRGPARAEPKLDWPRQR
;
A
#
# COMPACT_ATOMS: atom_id res chain seq x y z
N MET A 1 -21.62 26.06 29.26
CA MET A 1 -22.18 24.69 29.24
C MET A 1 -23.66 24.71 28.89
N GLU A 2 -24.44 25.72 29.30
CA GLU A 2 -25.82 25.94 28.80
C GLU A 2 -25.89 25.97 27.27
N GLU A 3 -25.09 26.80 26.59
CA GLU A 3 -25.15 26.96 25.14
C GLU A 3 -25.05 25.64 24.37
N MET A 4 -24.16 24.74 24.82
CA MET A 4 -23.99 23.42 24.22
C MET A 4 -25.22 22.53 24.46
N ARG A 5 -25.83 22.60 25.64
CA ARG A 5 -27.10 21.90 25.92
C ARG A 5 -28.22 22.45 25.06
N THR A 6 -28.30 23.76 24.85
CA THR A 6 -29.31 24.40 24.00
C THR A 6 -29.19 23.90 22.56
N LEU A 7 -27.97 23.84 22.02
CA LEU A 7 -27.70 23.31 20.68
C LEU A 7 -28.05 21.83 20.55
N ILE A 8 -27.69 21.00 21.53
CA ILE A 8 -28.01 19.56 21.53
C ILE A 8 -29.53 19.35 21.59
N THR A 9 -30.23 20.14 22.40
CA THR A 9 -31.70 20.05 22.57
C THR A 9 -32.44 20.53 21.32
N ALA A 10 -31.90 21.55 20.63
CA ALA A 10 -32.45 22.00 19.35
C ALA A 10 -32.24 20.98 18.21
N LEU A 11 -31.18 20.16 18.31
CA LEU A 11 -30.85 19.10 17.34
C LEU A 11 -31.56 17.76 17.64
N SER A 12 -32.09 17.56 18.85
CA SER A 12 -32.90 16.39 19.16
C SER A 12 -34.32 16.56 18.58
N LEU A 13 -34.70 15.70 17.63
CA LEU A 13 -36.09 15.68 17.15
C LEU A 13 -37.05 15.23 18.27
N PRO A 14 -38.23 15.87 18.40
CA PRO A 14 -39.22 15.48 19.41
C PRO A 14 -39.65 14.02 19.20
N GLY A 15 -39.32 13.15 20.15
CA GLY A 15 -39.61 11.71 20.11
C GLY A 15 -38.39 10.80 19.94
N PHE A 16 -37.19 11.33 19.72
CA PHE A 16 -35.94 10.56 19.65
C PHE A 16 -35.08 10.68 20.92
N PRO A 17 -34.22 9.70 21.21
CA PRO A 17 -33.35 9.73 22.38
C PRO A 17 -32.42 10.94 22.42
N GLU A 18 -32.11 11.43 23.62
CA GLU A 18 -31.25 12.61 23.84
C GLU A 18 -29.82 12.49 23.26
N TRP A 19 -29.30 11.27 23.08
CA TRP A 19 -28.01 11.02 22.43
C TRP A 19 -28.01 11.28 20.92
N THR A 20 -29.18 11.37 20.28
CA THR A 20 -29.29 11.61 18.84
C THR A 20 -28.83 13.02 18.45
N GLY A 21 -29.13 14.03 19.28
CA GLY A 21 -28.64 15.40 19.08
C GLY A 21 -27.11 15.48 19.16
N LEU A 22 -26.50 14.71 20.08
CA LEU A 22 -25.04 14.58 20.18
C LEU A 22 -24.43 13.92 18.94
N LEU A 23 -25.04 12.85 18.42
CA LEU A 23 -24.58 12.20 17.19
C LEU A 23 -24.71 13.10 15.97
N LEU A 24 -25.81 13.84 15.84
CA LEU A 24 -26.01 14.79 14.75
C LEU A 24 -25.00 15.95 14.82
N LEU A 25 -24.73 16.45 16.02
CA LEU A 25 -23.71 17.48 16.24
C LEU A 25 -22.31 16.95 15.90
N ALA A 26 -21.98 15.73 16.34
CA ALA A 26 -20.70 15.09 16.03
C ALA A 26 -20.55 14.81 14.53
N LEU A 27 -21.59 14.32 13.86
CA LEU A 27 -21.60 14.07 12.43
C LEU A 27 -21.50 15.37 11.62
N GLY A 28 -22.23 16.42 12.03
CA GLY A 28 -22.15 17.75 11.43
C GLY A 28 -20.75 18.35 11.57
N LEU A 29 -20.12 18.21 12.74
CA LEU A 29 -18.75 18.64 12.98
C LEU A 29 -17.75 17.86 12.13
N LEU A 30 -17.95 16.54 11.98
CA LEU A 30 -17.13 15.70 11.12
C LEU A 30 -17.26 16.09 9.64
N CYS A 31 -18.48 16.39 9.18
CA CYS A 31 -18.73 16.90 7.84
C CYS A 31 -18.07 18.26 7.61
N ALA A 32 -18.18 19.18 8.57
CA ALA A 32 -17.52 20.48 8.50
C ALA A 32 -15.98 20.35 8.47
N ALA A 33 -15.44 19.47 9.31
CA ALA A 33 -14.02 19.14 9.29
C ALA A 33 -13.62 18.54 7.93
N ALA A 34 -14.38 17.58 7.40
CA ALA A 34 -14.15 17.00 6.09
C ALA A 34 -14.20 18.04 4.96
N PHE A 35 -15.11 19.02 5.02
CA PHE A 35 -15.14 20.14 4.08
C PHE A 35 -13.92 21.05 4.20
N LEU A 36 -13.45 21.32 5.42
CA LEU A 36 -12.20 22.06 5.65
C LEU A 36 -10.97 21.29 5.20
N LEU A 37 -10.98 19.97 5.35
CA LEU A 37 -9.92 19.04 4.94
C LEU A 37 -9.99 18.71 3.44
N MET A 38 -11.15 18.85 2.78
CA MET A 38 -11.35 18.62 1.35
C MET A 38 -10.31 19.35 0.47
N PRO A 39 -10.07 20.67 0.62
CA PRO A 39 -9.04 21.34 -0.16
C PRO A 39 -7.65 20.71 0.09
N PHE A 40 -7.30 20.40 1.33
CA PHE A 40 -6.01 19.78 1.63
C PHE A 40 -5.90 18.34 1.12
N SER A 41 -7.00 17.57 1.11
CA SER A 41 -7.05 16.23 0.55
C SER A 41 -6.94 16.25 -0.98
N VAL A 42 -7.48 17.27 -1.65
CA VAL A 42 -7.42 17.41 -3.12
C VAL A 42 -6.06 17.99 -3.56
N PHE A 43 -5.52 18.96 -2.80
CA PHE A 43 -4.24 19.59 -3.11
C PHE A 43 -3.03 18.82 -2.57
N GLY A 44 -3.20 17.89 -1.63
CA GLY A 44 -2.09 17.12 -1.04
C GLY A 44 -1.71 15.87 -1.84
N VAL A 45 -2.68 15.12 -2.36
CA VAL A 45 -2.41 13.86 -3.10
C VAL A 45 -2.03 14.11 -4.55
N LYS A 46 -2.55 15.15 -5.20
CA LYS A 46 -2.28 15.46 -6.60
C LYS A 46 -0.79 15.73 -6.91
N PRO A 47 -0.08 16.66 -6.22
CA PRO A 47 1.35 16.87 -6.45
C PRO A 47 2.21 15.70 -5.99
N ARG A 48 1.74 14.88 -5.04
CA ARG A 48 2.43 13.66 -4.62
C ARG A 48 2.36 12.57 -5.69
N LEU A 49 1.19 12.41 -6.33
CA LEU A 49 1.01 11.52 -7.46
C LEU A 49 1.81 11.98 -8.67
N GLU A 50 1.82 13.28 -8.96
CA GLU A 50 2.64 13.86 -10.04
C GLU A 50 4.14 13.64 -9.80
N ALA A 51 4.62 13.83 -8.57
CA ALA A 51 6.00 13.52 -8.20
C ALA A 51 6.31 12.00 -8.31
N LEU A 52 5.35 11.13 -7.98
CA LEU A 52 5.49 9.68 -8.12
C LEU A 52 5.50 9.24 -9.59
N GLU A 53 4.73 9.90 -10.47
CA GLU A 53 4.72 9.63 -11.91
C GLU A 53 6.08 9.92 -12.52
N VAL A 54 6.66 11.08 -12.19
CA VAL A 54 8.03 11.44 -12.63
C VAL A 54 9.07 10.44 -12.09
N GLN A 55 8.96 10.03 -10.82
CA GLN A 55 9.87 9.03 -10.25
C GLN A 55 9.73 7.66 -10.90
N LEU A 56 8.51 7.25 -11.25
CA LEU A 56 8.26 5.99 -11.90
C LEU A 56 8.85 5.97 -13.31
N ASP A 57 8.71 7.06 -14.07
CA ASP A 57 9.28 7.20 -15.40
C ASP A 57 10.81 7.12 -15.38
N GLU A 58 11.45 7.78 -14.40
CA GLU A 58 12.90 7.72 -14.20
C GLU A 58 13.37 6.28 -13.90
N ILE A 59 12.71 5.59 -12.96
CA ILE A 59 13.05 4.20 -12.61
C ILE A 59 12.83 3.26 -13.79
N GLN A 60 11.75 3.44 -14.55
CA GLN A 60 11.51 2.64 -15.76
C GLN A 60 12.58 2.89 -16.83
N HIS A 61 13.04 4.12 -16.98
CA HIS A 61 14.12 4.47 -17.88
C HIS A 61 15.43 3.79 -17.47
N GLU A 62 15.78 3.85 -16.18
CA GLU A 62 16.97 3.20 -15.63
C GLU A 62 16.93 1.68 -15.83
N ILE A 63 15.79 1.03 -15.54
CA ILE A 63 15.63 -0.41 -15.77
C ILE A 63 15.80 -0.75 -17.25
N ARG A 64 15.28 0.08 -18.16
CA ARG A 64 15.42 -0.14 -19.60
C ARG A 64 16.87 0.01 -20.06
N GLU A 65 17.60 0.98 -19.53
CA GLU A 65 19.02 1.16 -19.78
C GLU A 65 19.82 -0.05 -19.26
N LEU A 66 19.58 -0.46 -18.01
CA LEU A 66 20.23 -1.61 -17.40
C LEU A 66 19.93 -2.91 -18.16
N ALA A 67 18.68 -3.09 -18.60
CA ALA A 67 18.29 -4.24 -19.41
C ALA A 67 19.02 -4.25 -20.75
N LEU A 68 19.16 -3.11 -21.44
CA LEU A 68 19.93 -3.00 -22.68
C LEU A 68 21.41 -3.30 -22.46
N ARG A 69 22.00 -2.80 -21.37
CA ARG A 69 23.39 -3.09 -21.01
C ARG A 69 23.62 -4.56 -20.66
N LEU A 70 22.63 -5.20 -20.04
CA LEU A 70 22.67 -6.62 -19.70
C LEU A 70 22.40 -7.54 -20.90
N GLN A 71 21.72 -7.04 -21.95
CA GLN A 71 21.56 -7.80 -23.20
C GLN A 71 22.87 -7.97 -23.97
N ASP A 72 23.91 -7.17 -23.67
CA ASP A 72 25.25 -7.44 -24.19
C ASP A 72 25.83 -8.68 -23.49
N PRO A 73 26.01 -9.80 -24.22
CA PRO A 73 26.43 -11.08 -23.63
C PRO A 73 27.85 -11.05 -23.07
N ALA A 74 28.70 -10.08 -23.46
CA ALA A 74 30.01 -9.88 -22.86
C ALA A 74 29.92 -9.16 -21.51
N LEU A 75 29.04 -8.17 -21.41
CA LEU A 75 28.78 -7.39 -20.20
C LEU A 75 27.98 -8.19 -19.16
N ALA A 76 27.02 -9.00 -19.61
CA ALA A 76 26.26 -9.92 -18.76
C ALA A 76 27.14 -10.95 -18.03
N ARG A 77 28.10 -11.55 -18.75
CA ARG A 77 29.07 -12.48 -18.17
C ARG A 77 29.97 -11.80 -17.14
N ARG A 78 30.37 -10.55 -17.40
CA ARG A 78 31.20 -9.76 -16.48
C ARG A 78 30.43 -9.31 -15.23
N ALA A 79 29.17 -8.93 -15.38
CA ALA A 79 28.29 -8.59 -14.25
C ALA A 79 27.98 -9.81 -13.36
N ALA A 80 27.74 -10.97 -13.95
CA ALA A 80 27.55 -12.22 -13.21
C ALA A 80 28.82 -12.66 -12.46
N ALA A 81 30.00 -12.47 -13.06
CA ALA A 81 31.29 -12.69 -12.40
C ALA A 81 31.54 -11.68 -11.25
N ALA A 82 31.24 -10.40 -11.46
CA ALA A 82 31.39 -9.38 -10.41
C ALA A 82 30.42 -9.60 -9.22
N ALA A 83 29.17 -9.98 -9.50
CA ALA A 83 28.18 -10.28 -8.46
C ALA A 83 28.54 -11.52 -7.61
N SER A 84 29.36 -12.43 -8.13
CA SER A 84 29.83 -13.61 -7.38
C SER A 84 31.12 -13.34 -6.60
N ASP A 85 31.99 -12.44 -7.06
CA ASP A 85 33.23 -12.08 -6.36
C ASP A 85 33.04 -10.97 -5.29
N ASP A 86 32.03 -10.10 -5.41
CA ASP A 86 31.86 -8.91 -4.55
C ASP A 86 30.73 -9.04 -3.50
N TRP A 87 30.15 -10.24 -3.32
CA TRP A 87 29.15 -10.48 -2.28
C TRP A 87 29.81 -10.55 -0.89
N ALA A 88 29.94 -9.40 -0.23
CA ALA A 88 30.28 -9.32 1.19
C ALA A 88 29.04 -9.64 2.04
N GLU A 89 29.05 -10.77 2.74
CA GLU A 89 28.01 -11.15 3.71
C GLU A 89 27.77 -9.98 4.69
N PRO A 90 26.55 -9.42 4.77
CA PRO A 90 26.29 -8.30 5.67
C PRO A 90 26.52 -8.74 7.13
N PRO A 91 27.13 -7.88 7.98
CA PRO A 91 27.59 -8.24 9.34
C PRO A 91 26.48 -8.51 10.37
N GLY A 92 25.32 -9.01 9.95
CA GLY A 92 24.22 -9.47 10.80
C GLY A 92 23.84 -10.95 10.64
N LEU A 93 24.27 -11.61 9.56
CA LEU A 93 23.96 -13.03 9.32
C LEU A 93 25.01 -13.98 9.94
N ALA A 94 26.29 -13.63 9.87
CA ALA A 94 27.39 -14.39 10.46
C ALA A 94 27.47 -14.26 12.00
N ALA A 95 26.88 -13.20 12.58
CA ALA A 95 26.93 -12.91 14.01
C ALA A 95 25.81 -13.58 14.84
N ARG A 96 25.11 -14.60 14.29
CA ARG A 96 24.29 -15.48 15.13
C ARG A 96 25.21 -16.36 15.98
N THR A 97 25.57 -15.82 17.14
CA THR A 97 26.27 -16.52 18.22
C THR A 97 25.57 -17.85 18.51
N PRO A 98 26.29 -18.94 18.86
CA PRO A 98 25.68 -20.22 19.26
C PRO A 98 24.64 -20.07 20.38
N ALA A 99 24.73 -19.02 21.20
CA ALA A 99 23.78 -18.68 22.25
C ALA A 99 22.33 -18.45 21.77
N GLN A 100 22.09 -18.20 20.47
CA GLN A 100 20.73 -18.10 19.94
C GLN A 100 20.08 -19.47 19.67
N ARG A 101 20.86 -20.58 19.68
CA ARG A 101 20.32 -21.94 19.54
C ARG A 101 19.65 -22.45 20.82
N ASP A 102 19.96 -21.88 21.99
CA ASP A 102 19.35 -22.22 23.28
C ASP A 102 18.09 -21.40 23.60
N ALA A 103 17.60 -20.60 22.66
CA ALA A 103 16.29 -19.97 22.80
C ALA A 103 15.21 -21.06 22.77
N ALA A 104 14.52 -21.25 23.90
CA ALA A 104 13.39 -22.17 24.04
C ALA A 104 12.47 -22.12 22.80
N PRO A 105 12.01 -23.28 22.29
CA PRO A 105 11.25 -23.34 21.05
C PRO A 105 10.04 -22.43 21.17
N ARG A 106 10.04 -21.35 20.38
CA ARG A 106 8.87 -20.48 20.27
C ARG A 106 7.78 -21.33 19.65
N ILE A 107 6.74 -21.62 20.43
CA ILE A 107 5.52 -22.24 19.95
C ILE A 107 4.89 -21.23 19.01
N VAL A 108 5.25 -21.30 17.72
CA VAL A 108 4.59 -20.54 16.67
C VAL A 108 3.22 -21.19 16.47
N PRO A 109 2.12 -20.42 16.54
CA PRO A 109 0.82 -20.94 16.13
C PRO A 109 0.92 -21.43 14.68
N PRO A 110 0.14 -22.46 14.30
CA PRO A 110 0.11 -22.93 12.92
C PRO A 110 -0.22 -21.75 12.00
N VAL A 111 0.61 -21.57 10.98
CA VAL A 111 0.38 -20.55 9.94
C VAL A 111 -1.03 -20.78 9.39
N PRO A 112 -1.92 -19.78 9.45
CA PRO A 112 -3.26 -19.93 8.91
C PRO A 112 -3.17 -20.26 7.42
N PRO A 113 -4.07 -21.11 6.89
CA PRO A 113 -4.09 -21.40 5.47
C PRO A 113 -4.19 -20.10 4.68
N PRO A 114 -3.56 -20.02 3.49
CA PRO A 114 -3.68 -18.86 2.63
C PRO A 114 -5.16 -18.56 2.38
N ALA A 115 -5.51 -17.28 2.36
CA ALA A 115 -6.88 -16.85 2.11
C ALA A 115 -7.41 -17.53 0.84
N ALA A 116 -8.45 -18.35 0.98
CA ALA A 116 -9.13 -18.95 -0.15
C ALA A 116 -9.79 -17.83 -0.95
N TYR A 117 -9.14 -17.40 -2.02
CA TYR A 117 -9.80 -16.57 -3.02
C TYR A 117 -10.97 -17.39 -3.59
N PRO A 118 -12.17 -16.82 -3.72
CA PRO A 118 -13.27 -17.51 -4.36
C PRO A 118 -12.85 -17.86 -5.79
N ASP A 119 -12.78 -19.16 -6.09
CA ASP A 119 -12.64 -19.66 -7.45
C ASP A 119 -13.77 -19.05 -8.28
N GLY A 120 -13.39 -18.22 -9.26
CA GLY A 120 -14.29 -17.50 -10.16
C GLY A 120 -15.06 -18.39 -11.14
N ARG A 121 -15.60 -19.53 -10.68
CA ARG A 121 -16.61 -20.32 -11.40
C ARG A 121 -18.00 -19.79 -11.03
N GLY A 122 -18.23 -18.52 -11.36
CA GLY A 122 -19.50 -17.85 -11.18
C GLY A 122 -19.66 -16.84 -12.29
N ARG A 123 -20.58 -17.12 -13.21
CA ARG A 123 -20.97 -16.29 -14.35
C ARG A 123 -21.37 -14.88 -13.90
N GLY A 124 -20.45 -13.93 -13.96
CA GLY A 124 -20.64 -12.49 -13.79
C GLY A 124 -20.05 -11.72 -14.99
N PRO A 125 -20.46 -10.47 -15.25
CA PRO A 125 -20.19 -9.78 -16.51
C PRO A 125 -18.68 -9.70 -16.77
N ALA A 126 -18.30 -10.10 -17.98
CA ALA A 126 -16.92 -10.14 -18.43
C ALA A 126 -16.27 -8.78 -18.17
N ARG A 127 -15.35 -8.75 -17.20
CA ARG A 127 -14.41 -7.65 -17.05
C ARG A 127 -13.68 -7.51 -18.38
N ALA A 128 -13.88 -6.39 -19.05
CA ALA A 128 -13.17 -6.07 -20.27
C ALA A 128 -11.72 -5.71 -19.90
N GLU A 129 -10.91 -6.73 -19.62
CA GLU A 129 -9.48 -6.52 -19.60
C GLU A 129 -9.04 -6.28 -21.06
N PRO A 130 -8.37 -5.15 -21.34
CA PRO A 130 -7.84 -4.90 -22.67
C PRO A 130 -6.82 -6.01 -22.97
N LYS A 131 -7.06 -6.73 -24.07
CA LYS A 131 -6.14 -7.76 -24.56
C LYS A 131 -4.82 -7.07 -24.93
N LEU A 132 -3.82 -7.26 -24.07
CA LEU A 132 -2.46 -6.80 -24.33
C LEU A 132 -1.85 -7.72 -25.40
N ASP A 133 -2.06 -7.38 -26.67
CA ASP A 133 -1.44 -8.07 -27.79
C ASP A 133 0.05 -7.68 -27.85
N TRP A 134 0.89 -8.55 -27.29
CA TRP A 134 2.33 -8.42 -27.41
C TRP A 134 2.76 -8.89 -28.82
N PRO A 135 3.60 -8.13 -29.54
CA PRO A 135 4.08 -8.56 -30.85
C PRO A 135 5.06 -9.73 -30.69
N ARG A 136 4.68 -10.91 -31.21
CA ARG A 136 5.62 -12.02 -31.47
C ARG A 136 6.63 -11.56 -32.52
N GLN A 137 7.86 -11.27 -32.11
CA GLN A 137 8.98 -11.13 -33.03
C GLN A 137 9.21 -12.48 -33.73
N ARG A 138 9.25 -12.44 -35.07
CA ARG A 138 9.69 -13.52 -35.96
C ARG A 138 11.04 -13.13 -36.53
#